data_AF-A0A418RGB6-F1
#
_entry.id   AF-A0A418RGB6-F1
#
_cell.length_a   1.000
_cell.length_b   1.000
_cell.length_c   1.000
_cell.angle_alpha   90.00
_cell.angle_beta   90.00
_cell.angle_gamma   90.00
#
_symmetry.space_group_name_H-M   'P 1'
#
loop_
_entity.id
_entity.type
_entity.pdbx_description
1 polymer ?
#
loop_
_entity_poly.entity_id
_entity_poly.type
_entity_poly.pdbx_seq_one_letter_code
_entity_poly.pdbx_strand_id
1 'polypeptide(L)'
;MSSVLNLPVVRFLDTLAIVAKEGKHLAYSWNGLFAQGIDAQWVQQLEMHPDRAEQLEAYVSRFGRMQDTTADKLLPRWLLALAERPGSQIETLNLAERLGVLTSTEKWLEARNLRNRLVHEYITNPASFAEDLLLAKEYSVMLIETFNRIRQDALTRMGHKPESLPEALPILIPVFFES
;
A
#
# COMPACT_ATOMS: atom_id res chain seq x y z
N MET A 1 26.10 4.61 -26.16
CA MET A 1 26.45 3.81 -24.97
C MET A 1 25.81 4.31 -23.66
N SER A 2 24.95 5.36 -23.66
CA SER A 2 24.39 5.94 -22.41
C SER A 2 22.97 5.50 -22.04
N SER A 3 22.20 4.84 -22.92
CA SER A 3 20.80 4.49 -22.63
C SER A 3 20.62 3.24 -21.74
N VAL A 4 21.54 2.29 -21.80
CA VAL A 4 21.44 1.01 -21.06
C VAL A 4 21.73 1.18 -19.57
N LEU A 5 22.67 2.08 -19.21
CA LEU A 5 22.99 2.38 -17.81
C LEU A 5 21.88 3.13 -17.07
N ASN A 6 20.96 3.78 -17.80
CA ASN A 6 19.85 4.54 -17.23
C ASN A 6 18.54 3.73 -17.13
N LEU A 7 18.51 2.51 -17.67
CA LEU A 7 17.28 1.70 -17.76
C LEU A 7 16.70 1.31 -16.38
N PRO A 8 17.50 0.95 -15.35
CA PRO A 8 16.96 0.68 -14.01
C PRO A 8 16.25 1.88 -13.40
N VAL A 9 16.86 3.07 -13.50
CA VAL A 9 16.30 4.32 -12.97
C VAL A 9 15.01 4.69 -13.70
N VAL A 10 14.99 4.63 -15.03
CA VAL A 10 13.76 4.90 -15.81
C VAL A 10 12.62 3.95 -15.39
N ARG A 11 12.89 2.64 -15.32
CA ARG A 11 11.88 1.66 -14.89
C ARG A 11 11.40 1.90 -13.47
N PHE A 12 12.29 2.29 -12.56
CA PHE A 12 11.93 2.68 -11.21
C PHE A 12 10.97 3.88 -11.22
N LEU A 13 11.31 4.97 -11.90
CA LEU A 13 10.49 6.18 -11.97
C LEU A 13 9.10 5.91 -12.58
N ASP A 14 9.04 5.13 -13.66
CA ASP A 14 7.77 4.72 -14.27
C ASP A 14 6.89 3.96 -13.27
N THR A 15 7.50 3.06 -12.49
CA THR A 15 6.79 2.27 -11.48
C THR A 15 6.35 3.13 -10.31
N LEU A 16 7.20 4.07 -9.89
CA LEU A 16 6.89 5.02 -8.84
C LEU A 16 5.65 5.85 -9.22
N ALA A 17 5.56 6.30 -10.48
CA ALA A 17 4.39 7.01 -10.98
C ALA A 17 3.11 6.13 -11.02
N ILE A 18 3.24 4.83 -11.31
CA ILE A 18 2.12 3.88 -11.25
C ILE A 18 1.63 3.71 -9.80
N VAL A 19 2.53 3.40 -8.86
CA VAL A 19 2.17 3.20 -7.45
C VAL A 19 1.61 4.50 -6.84
N ALA A 20 2.09 5.67 -7.26
CA ALA A 20 1.50 6.94 -6.84
C ALA A 20 0.02 7.06 -7.25
N LYS A 21 -0.37 6.62 -8.45
CA LYS A 21 -1.77 6.61 -8.87
C LYS A 21 -2.60 5.61 -8.07
N GLU A 22 -2.08 4.40 -7.88
CA GLU A 22 -2.72 3.37 -7.05
C GLU A 22 -2.94 3.86 -5.61
N GLY A 23 -1.93 4.51 -5.02
CA GLY A 23 -2.01 5.08 -3.68
C GLY A 23 -3.01 6.23 -3.56
N LYS A 24 -3.16 7.08 -4.58
CA LYS A 24 -4.21 8.11 -4.62
C LYS A 24 -5.60 7.47 -4.60
N HIS A 25 -5.81 6.40 -5.37
CA HIS A 25 -7.09 5.67 -5.38
C HIS A 25 -7.35 4.93 -4.07
N LEU A 26 -6.33 4.32 -3.47
CA LEU A 26 -6.42 3.70 -2.16
C LEU A 26 -6.82 4.73 -1.09
N ALA A 27 -6.11 5.87 -1.03
CA ALA A 27 -6.41 6.93 -0.08
C ALA A 27 -7.85 7.46 -0.23
N TYR A 28 -8.35 7.61 -1.46
CA TYR A 28 -9.75 7.98 -1.71
C TYR A 28 -10.73 6.95 -1.14
N SER A 29 -10.53 5.66 -1.45
CA SER A 29 -11.36 4.59 -0.92
C SER A 29 -11.30 4.47 0.59
N TRP A 30 -10.10 4.62 1.17
CA TRP A 30 -9.87 4.57 2.61
C TRP A 30 -10.65 5.68 3.30
N ASN A 31 -10.55 6.92 2.82
CA ASN A 31 -11.28 8.05 3.41
C ASN A 31 -12.79 7.87 3.31
N GLY A 32 -13.30 7.35 2.18
CA GLY A 32 -14.73 7.10 2.01
C GLY A 32 -15.27 5.98 2.88
N LEU A 33 -14.54 4.86 2.98
CA LEU A 33 -14.98 3.67 3.72
C LEU A 33 -14.88 3.86 5.24
N PHE A 34 -13.86 4.55 5.71
CA PHE A 34 -13.59 4.74 7.15
C PHE A 34 -14.00 6.12 7.68
N ALA A 35 -14.80 6.88 6.93
CA ALA A 35 -15.47 8.09 7.43
C ALA A 35 -16.51 7.76 8.52
N GLN A 36 -16.86 6.50 8.65
CA GLN A 36 -17.76 5.91 9.63
C GLN A 36 -17.05 4.84 10.47
N GLY A 37 -17.64 4.50 11.62
CA GLY A 37 -17.25 3.30 12.37
C GLY A 37 -17.57 2.02 11.59
N ILE A 38 -16.66 1.04 11.67
CA ILE A 38 -16.86 -0.30 11.14
C ILE A 38 -16.89 -1.26 12.32
N ASP A 39 -18.01 -1.96 12.46
CA ASP A 39 -18.24 -2.99 13.48
C ASP A 39 -19.03 -4.17 12.85
N ALA A 40 -19.34 -5.18 13.67
CA ALA A 40 -20.09 -6.35 13.21
C ALA A 40 -21.48 -6.00 12.67
N GLN A 41 -22.14 -4.97 13.22
CA GLN A 41 -23.47 -4.54 12.77
C GLN A 41 -23.37 -3.89 11.39
N TRP A 42 -22.37 -3.05 11.16
CA TRP A 42 -22.09 -2.45 9.85
C TRP A 42 -21.87 -3.53 8.78
N VAL A 43 -21.09 -4.58 9.10
CA VAL A 43 -20.84 -5.70 8.19
C VAL A 43 -22.14 -6.46 7.86
N GLN A 44 -22.97 -6.76 8.85
CA GLN A 44 -24.26 -7.44 8.63
C GLN A 44 -25.21 -6.65 7.74
N GLN A 45 -25.11 -5.32 7.75
CA GLN A 45 -25.95 -4.45 6.93
C GLN A 45 -25.51 -4.35 5.47
N LEU A 46 -24.34 -4.88 5.08
CA LEU A 46 -23.83 -4.78 3.71
C LEU A 46 -24.78 -5.37 2.67
N GLU A 47 -25.46 -6.47 2.98
CA GLU A 47 -26.44 -7.09 2.07
C GLU A 47 -27.61 -6.15 1.71
N MET A 48 -27.95 -5.24 2.63
CA MET A 48 -29.05 -4.28 2.47
C MET A 48 -28.57 -2.92 1.93
N HIS A 49 -27.25 -2.74 1.76
CA HIS A 49 -26.62 -1.50 1.30
C HIS A 49 -25.58 -1.80 0.21
N PRO A 50 -26.03 -2.07 -1.04
CA PRO A 50 -25.15 -2.46 -2.14
C PRO A 50 -24.09 -1.40 -2.48
N ASP A 51 -24.39 -0.12 -2.25
CA ASP A 51 -23.46 0.99 -2.39
C ASP A 51 -22.28 0.89 -1.42
N ARG A 52 -22.52 0.46 -0.17
CA ARG A 52 -21.45 0.23 0.82
C ARG A 52 -20.63 -1.01 0.49
N ALA A 53 -21.28 -2.07 0.01
CA ALA A 53 -20.59 -3.26 -0.46
C ALA A 53 -19.63 -2.94 -1.63
N GLU A 54 -20.08 -2.14 -2.60
CA GLU A 54 -19.24 -1.69 -3.72
C GLU A 54 -18.05 -0.84 -3.24
N GLN A 55 -18.26 0.07 -2.28
CA GLN A 55 -17.18 0.88 -1.69
C GLN A 55 -16.12 0.00 -1.00
N LEU A 56 -16.58 -1.01 -0.26
CA LEU A 56 -15.72 -2.00 0.39
C LEU A 56 -14.91 -2.81 -0.63
N GLU A 57 -15.55 -3.37 -1.66
CA GLU A 57 -14.88 -4.12 -2.71
C GLU A 57 -13.83 -3.28 -3.43
N ALA A 58 -14.17 -2.03 -3.76
CA ALA A 58 -13.25 -1.08 -4.37
C ALA A 58 -12.04 -0.81 -3.46
N TYR A 59 -12.25 -0.64 -2.15
CA TYR A 59 -11.18 -0.48 -1.18
C TYR A 59 -10.27 -1.71 -1.12
N VAL A 60 -10.83 -2.91 -0.91
CA VAL A 60 -10.06 -4.16 -0.80
C VAL A 60 -9.24 -4.41 -2.07
N SER A 61 -9.84 -4.18 -3.25
CA SER A 61 -9.15 -4.30 -4.54
C SER A 61 -7.98 -3.31 -4.66
N ARG A 62 -8.17 -2.05 -4.26
CA ARG A 62 -7.14 -0.99 -4.32
C ARG A 62 -6.01 -1.24 -3.32
N PHE A 63 -6.34 -1.72 -2.12
CA PHE A 63 -5.36 -2.10 -1.09
C PHE A 63 -4.45 -3.22 -1.61
N GLY A 64 -5.04 -4.32 -2.08
CA GLY A 64 -4.28 -5.44 -2.64
C GLY A 64 -3.42 -5.03 -3.83
N ARG A 65 -3.97 -4.23 -4.76
CA ARG A 65 -3.24 -3.75 -5.94
C ARG A 65 -2.00 -2.93 -5.58
N MET A 66 -2.15 -1.95 -4.68
CA MET A 66 -1.01 -1.12 -4.27
C MET A 66 0.07 -1.96 -3.57
N GLN A 67 -0.34 -2.87 -2.68
CA GLN A 67 0.58 -3.77 -1.99
C GLN A 67 1.36 -4.64 -2.97
N ASP A 68 0.67 -5.30 -3.90
CA ASP A 68 1.26 -6.21 -4.88
C ASP A 68 2.23 -5.45 -5.81
N THR A 69 1.81 -4.33 -6.40
CA THR A 69 2.68 -3.53 -7.27
C THR A 69 3.91 -3.00 -6.51
N THR A 70 3.74 -2.61 -5.25
CA THR A 70 4.86 -2.12 -4.43
C THR A 70 5.88 -3.23 -4.17
N ALA A 71 5.42 -4.40 -3.71
CA ALA A 71 6.30 -5.51 -3.35
C ALA A 71 6.93 -6.20 -4.57
N ASP A 72 6.15 -6.45 -5.62
CA ASP A 72 6.59 -7.25 -6.77
C ASP A 72 7.38 -6.44 -7.79
N LYS A 73 7.20 -5.11 -7.80
CA LYS A 73 7.79 -4.24 -8.84
C LYS A 73 8.54 -3.06 -8.27
N LEU A 74 7.92 -2.24 -7.42
CA LEU A 74 8.54 -0.97 -7.01
C LEU A 74 9.80 -1.22 -6.19
N LEU A 75 9.74 -2.06 -5.14
CA LEU A 75 10.87 -2.35 -4.28
C LEU A 75 12.05 -2.98 -5.05
N PRO A 76 11.86 -4.04 -5.88
CA PRO A 76 12.95 -4.58 -6.68
C PRO A 76 13.57 -3.55 -7.64
N ARG A 77 12.75 -2.70 -8.28
CA ARG A 77 13.23 -1.69 -9.21
C ARG A 77 13.97 -0.55 -8.51
N TRP A 78 13.50 -0.15 -7.33
CA TRP A 78 14.18 0.82 -6.46
C TRP A 78 15.57 0.31 -6.06
N LEU A 79 15.69 -0.96 -5.64
CA LEU A 79 16.99 -1.57 -5.33
C LEU A 79 17.92 -1.58 -6.56
N LEU A 80 17.42 -1.99 -7.72
CA LEU A 80 18.21 -1.95 -8.96
C LEU A 80 18.67 -0.53 -9.32
N ALA A 81 17.85 0.49 -9.07
CA ALA A 81 18.21 1.90 -9.28
C ALA A 81 19.29 2.38 -8.29
N LEU A 82 19.39 1.78 -7.10
CA LEU A 82 20.48 1.99 -6.14
C LEU A 82 21.74 1.16 -6.46
N ALA A 83 21.77 0.43 -7.59
CA ALA A 83 22.79 -0.56 -7.91
C ALA A 83 22.90 -1.73 -6.90
N GLU A 84 21.84 -1.95 -6.12
CA GLU A 84 21.66 -3.13 -5.28
C GLU A 84 21.07 -4.31 -6.08
N ARG A 85 21.18 -5.53 -5.54
CA ARG A 85 20.61 -6.73 -6.17
C ARG A 85 19.38 -7.19 -5.38
N PRO A 86 18.16 -7.11 -5.94
CA PRO A 86 16.99 -7.70 -5.30
C PRO A 86 17.13 -9.22 -5.27
N GLY A 87 16.87 -9.82 -4.10
CA GLY A 87 16.79 -11.27 -3.91
C GLY A 87 15.36 -11.78 -4.08
N SER A 88 15.02 -12.82 -3.33
CA SER A 88 13.63 -13.21 -3.07
C SER A 88 12.83 -12.04 -2.48
N GLN A 89 11.50 -12.17 -2.46
CA GLN A 89 10.64 -11.11 -1.96
C GLN A 89 10.89 -10.79 -0.49
N ILE A 90 11.12 -11.81 0.35
CA ILE A 90 11.43 -11.61 1.76
C ILE A 90 12.78 -10.89 1.96
N GLU A 91 13.79 -11.24 1.17
CA GLU A 91 15.09 -10.56 1.20
C GLU A 91 14.97 -9.10 0.75
N THR A 92 14.13 -8.84 -0.25
CA THR A 92 13.83 -7.48 -0.75
C THR A 92 13.14 -6.64 0.33
N LEU A 93 12.16 -7.19 1.06
CA LEU A 93 11.48 -6.50 2.15
C LEU A 93 12.43 -6.23 3.32
N ASN A 94 13.20 -7.22 3.76
CA ASN A 94 14.21 -7.06 4.81
C ASN A 94 15.23 -5.97 4.47
N LEU A 95 15.66 -5.90 3.20
CA LEU A 95 16.56 -4.86 2.75
C LEU A 95 15.88 -3.48 2.74
N ALA A 96 14.62 -3.40 2.30
CA ALA A 96 13.83 -2.18 2.34
C ALA A 96 13.64 -1.65 3.77
N GLU A 97 13.45 -2.54 4.74
CA GLU A 97 13.38 -2.20 6.17
C GLU A 97 14.73 -1.70 6.69
N ARG A 98 15.82 -2.43 6.41
CA ARG A 98 17.18 -2.02 6.79
C ARG A 98 17.58 -0.65 6.22
N LEU A 99 17.14 -0.35 5.00
CA LEU A 99 17.38 0.92 4.32
C LEU A 99 16.41 2.04 4.72
N GLY A 100 15.45 1.74 5.60
CA GLY A 100 14.55 2.71 6.23
C GLY A 100 13.34 3.13 5.42
N VAL A 101 13.04 2.46 4.29
CA VAL A 101 11.84 2.79 3.48
C VAL A 101 10.61 1.97 3.88
N LEU A 102 10.82 0.81 4.51
CA LEU A 102 9.78 -0.01 5.12
C LEU A 102 9.93 0.02 6.65
N THR A 103 8.84 0.08 7.39
CA THR A 103 8.86 0.12 8.86
C THR A 103 8.97 -1.26 9.49
N SER A 104 8.38 -2.28 8.88
CA SER A 104 8.42 -3.66 9.36
C SER A 104 8.10 -4.64 8.23
N THR A 105 9.02 -5.58 7.98
CA THR A 105 8.79 -6.68 7.05
C THR A 105 7.71 -7.62 7.55
N GLU A 106 7.68 -7.89 8.86
CA GLU A 106 6.66 -8.73 9.49
C GLU A 106 5.25 -8.19 9.25
N LYS A 107 5.01 -6.91 9.55
CA LYS A 107 3.71 -6.26 9.31
C LYS A 107 3.31 -6.27 7.83
N TRP A 108 4.28 -6.16 6.92
CA TRP A 108 4.00 -6.27 5.49
C TRP A 108 3.48 -7.67 5.12
N LEU A 109 4.07 -8.73 5.67
CA LEU A 109 3.63 -10.10 5.45
C LEU A 109 2.26 -10.38 6.08
N GLU A 110 2.01 -9.85 7.29
CA GLU A 110 0.69 -9.90 7.92
C GLU A 110 -0.38 -9.24 7.05
N ALA A 111 -0.09 -8.04 6.53
CA ALA A 111 -0.96 -7.31 5.62
C ALA A 111 -1.27 -8.10 4.33
N ARG A 112 -0.30 -8.87 3.83
CA ARG A 112 -0.52 -9.76 2.66
C ARG A 112 -1.43 -10.93 3.00
N ASN A 113 -1.27 -11.53 4.17
CA ASN A 113 -2.15 -12.60 4.63
C ASN A 113 -3.57 -12.09 4.87
N LEU A 114 -3.70 -10.89 5.46
CA LEU A 114 -4.97 -10.21 5.66
C LEU A 114 -5.72 -9.99 4.34
N ARG A 115 -5.03 -9.51 3.30
CA ARG A 115 -5.63 -9.35 1.96
C ARG A 115 -6.32 -10.62 1.48
N ASN A 116 -5.70 -11.80 1.70
CA ASN A 116 -6.31 -13.07 1.30
C ASN A 116 -7.62 -13.33 2.05
N ARG A 117 -7.70 -13.00 3.34
CA ARG A 117 -8.93 -13.14 4.14
C ARG A 117 -10.02 -12.18 3.69
N LEU A 118 -9.68 -10.92 3.45
CA LEU A 118 -10.63 -9.89 3.00
C LEU A 118 -11.36 -10.23 1.70
N VAL A 119 -10.73 -11.01 0.81
CA VAL A 119 -11.32 -11.44 -0.46
C VAL A 119 -12.27 -12.63 -0.29
N HIS A 120 -12.11 -13.45 0.76
CA HIS A 120 -12.78 -14.75 0.88
C HIS A 120 -13.76 -14.85 2.07
N GLU A 121 -13.62 -14.03 3.12
CA GLU A 121 -14.26 -14.29 4.42
C GLU A 121 -15.50 -13.44 4.75
N TYR A 122 -15.94 -12.55 3.86
CA TYR A 122 -16.96 -11.52 4.19
C TYR A 122 -18.33 -12.04 4.67
N ILE A 123 -18.61 -13.35 4.57
CA ILE A 123 -19.94 -13.92 4.86
C ILE A 123 -19.99 -14.75 6.16
N THR A 124 -18.88 -15.33 6.62
CA THR A 124 -18.95 -16.37 7.68
C THR A 124 -18.89 -15.83 9.12
N ASN A 125 -18.24 -14.69 9.36
CA ASN A 125 -18.15 -14.09 10.69
C ASN A 125 -18.02 -12.56 10.63
N PRO A 126 -19.13 -11.80 10.81
CA PRO A 126 -19.12 -10.34 10.72
C PRO A 126 -18.17 -9.62 11.69
N ALA A 127 -17.99 -10.15 12.91
CA ALA A 127 -17.11 -9.53 13.90
C ALA A 127 -15.64 -9.66 13.51
N SER A 128 -15.21 -10.88 13.16
CA SER A 128 -13.85 -11.13 12.67
C SER A 128 -13.54 -10.33 11.41
N PHE A 129 -14.52 -10.19 10.51
CA PHE A 129 -14.34 -9.42 9.28
C PHE A 129 -14.21 -7.91 9.56
N ALA A 130 -14.96 -7.38 10.52
CA ALA A 130 -14.80 -5.99 10.96
C ALA A 130 -13.40 -5.74 11.55
N GLU A 131 -12.90 -6.64 12.40
CA GLU A 131 -11.53 -6.57 12.93
C GLU A 131 -10.47 -6.59 11.81
N ASP A 132 -10.63 -7.48 10.84
CA ASP A 132 -9.77 -7.56 9.66
C ASP A 132 -9.80 -6.26 8.82
N LEU A 133 -10.95 -5.60 8.68
CA LEU A 133 -11.05 -4.30 8.02
C LEU A 133 -10.34 -3.19 8.78
N LEU A 134 -10.42 -3.20 10.11
CA LEU A 134 -9.70 -2.25 10.94
C LEU A 134 -8.18 -2.48 10.88
N LEU A 135 -7.71 -3.73 10.81
CA LEU A 135 -6.30 -4.02 10.54
C LEU A 135 -5.89 -3.52 9.14
N ALA A 136 -6.74 -3.69 8.13
CA ALA A 136 -6.47 -3.20 6.78
C ALA A 136 -6.35 -1.67 6.75
N LYS A 137 -7.18 -0.98 7.56
CA LYS A 137 -7.14 0.47 7.74
C LYS A 137 -5.74 0.90 8.18
N GLU A 138 -5.17 0.23 9.18
CA GLU A 138 -3.82 0.51 9.70
C GLU A 138 -2.73 0.14 8.68
N TYR A 139 -2.82 -1.03 8.05
CA TYR A 139 -1.82 -1.42 7.05
C TYR A 139 -1.85 -0.55 5.80
N SER A 140 -2.98 0.06 5.44
CA SER A 140 -3.04 1.06 4.38
C SER A 140 -2.14 2.26 4.68
N VAL A 141 -2.06 2.70 5.94
CA VAL A 141 -1.14 3.77 6.36
C VAL A 141 0.29 3.36 6.06
N MET A 142 0.69 2.16 6.47
CA MET A 142 2.03 1.61 6.19
C MET A 142 2.35 1.59 4.68
N LEU A 143 1.43 1.16 3.81
CA LEU A 143 1.65 1.15 2.36
C LEU A 143 1.92 2.55 1.80
N ILE A 144 1.10 3.51 2.21
CA ILE A 144 1.21 4.92 1.81
C ILE A 144 2.52 5.53 2.30
N GLU A 145 2.89 5.29 3.55
CA GLU A 145 4.14 5.77 4.10
C GLU A 145 5.37 5.13 3.45
N THR A 146 5.34 3.82 3.15
CA THR A 146 6.42 3.15 2.43
C THR A 146 6.64 3.78 1.06
N PHE A 147 5.58 4.07 0.32
CA PHE A 147 5.70 4.84 -0.93
C PHE A 147 6.36 6.20 -0.70
N ASN A 148 5.89 6.95 0.30
CA ASN A 148 6.43 8.29 0.60
C ASN A 148 7.91 8.25 0.99
N ARG A 149 8.34 7.21 1.72
CA ARG A 149 9.76 7.01 2.09
C ARG A 149 10.61 6.63 0.88
N ILE A 150 10.12 5.76 -0.03
CA ILE A 150 10.82 5.45 -1.29
C ILE A 150 10.97 6.71 -2.15
N ARG A 151 9.89 7.50 -2.27
CA ARG A 151 9.92 8.79 -2.98
C ARG A 151 10.94 9.74 -2.35
N GLN A 152 11.00 9.81 -1.01
CA GLN A 152 11.97 10.64 -0.31
C GLN A 152 13.41 10.15 -0.52
N ASP A 153 13.64 8.84 -0.51
CA ASP A 153 14.94 8.24 -0.79
C ASP A 153 15.43 8.58 -2.22
N ALA A 154 14.51 8.62 -3.19
CA ALA A 154 14.84 9.06 -4.55
C ALA A 154 15.31 10.54 -4.59
N LEU A 155 14.76 11.41 -3.74
CA LEU A 155 15.21 12.80 -3.63
C LEU A 155 16.60 12.91 -2.98
N THR A 156 16.81 12.18 -1.88
CA THR A 156 18.00 12.36 -1.04
C THR A 156 19.18 11.48 -1.49
N ARG A 157 18.96 10.18 -1.65
CA ARG A 157 20.00 9.19 -1.95
C ARG A 157 20.32 9.12 -3.44
N MET A 158 19.31 9.25 -4.31
CA MET A 158 19.50 9.20 -5.77
C MET A 158 19.69 10.58 -6.41
N GLY A 159 19.40 11.67 -5.69
CA GLY A 159 19.58 13.05 -6.18
C GLY A 159 18.57 13.48 -7.25
N HIS A 160 17.40 12.82 -7.33
CA HIS A 160 16.32 13.28 -8.20
C HIS A 160 15.73 14.60 -7.70
N LYS A 161 15.19 15.39 -8.63
CA LYS A 161 14.52 16.65 -8.29
C LYS A 161 13.03 16.42 -8.00
N PRO A 162 12.39 17.20 -7.10
CA PRO A 162 10.97 17.07 -6.80
C PRO A 162 10.06 17.06 -8.02
N GLU A 163 10.34 17.90 -9.02
CA GLU A 163 9.56 18.01 -10.26
C GLU A 163 9.64 16.77 -11.18
N SER A 164 10.65 15.91 -10.97
CA SER A 164 10.81 14.65 -11.72
C SER A 164 10.12 13.46 -11.06
N LEU A 165 9.54 13.65 -9.88
CA LEU A 165 8.88 12.60 -9.10
C LEU A 165 7.38 12.87 -8.99
N PRO A 166 6.55 11.81 -8.85
CA PRO A 166 5.16 12.01 -8.44
C PRO A 166 5.08 12.72 -7.09
N GLU A 167 3.95 13.39 -6.83
CA GLU A 167 3.66 14.00 -5.54
C GLU A 167 3.68 12.95 -4.41
N ALA A 168 3.97 13.41 -3.19
CA ALA A 168 3.77 12.59 -2.01
C ALA A 168 2.28 12.25 -1.85
N LEU A 169 2.01 11.04 -1.38
CA LEU A 169 0.66 10.61 -1.03
C LEU A 169 0.21 11.24 0.29
N PRO A 170 -1.10 11.48 0.46
CA PRO A 170 -1.62 12.06 1.70
C PRO A 170 -1.35 11.14 2.89
N ILE A 171 -0.96 11.71 4.03
CA ILE A 171 -0.83 10.96 5.28
C ILE A 171 -2.24 10.55 5.72
N LEU A 172 -2.47 9.24 5.82
CA LEU A 172 -3.71 8.71 6.36
C LEU A 172 -3.61 8.71 7.88
N ILE A 173 -4.55 9.38 8.54
CA ILE A 173 -4.63 9.44 10.01
C ILE A 173 -5.84 8.61 10.42
N PRO A 174 -5.66 7.44 11.06
CA PRO A 174 -6.76 6.70 11.64
C PRO A 174 -7.47 7.58 12.68
N VAL A 175 -8.65 8.11 12.32
CA VAL A 175 -9.53 8.70 13.32
C VAL A 175 -10.14 7.53 14.09
N PHE A 176 -9.90 7.50 15.40
CA PHE A 176 -10.59 6.60 16.32
C PHE A 176 -11.93 7.26 16.66
N PHE A 177 -13.02 6.66 16.22
CA PHE A 177 -14.34 7.00 16.75
C PHE A 177 -14.44 6.29 18.09
N GLU A 178 -14.37 7.03 19.20
CA GLU A 178 -14.74 6.49 20.51
C GLU A 178 -16.21 6.08 20.46
N SER A 179 -16.47 4.82 20.77
CA SER A 179 -17.80 4.22 20.91
C SER A 179 -18.50 4.69 22.19
#